data_AF-A0A6P0RTU4-F1
#
_entry.id   AF-A0A6P0RTU4-F1
#
_cell.length_a   1.000
_cell.length_b   1.000
_cell.length_c   1.000
_cell.angle_alpha   90.00
_cell.angle_beta   90.00
_cell.angle_gamma   90.00
#
_symmetry.space_group_name_H-M   'P 1'
#
loop_
_entity.id
_entity.type
_entity.pdbx_description
1 polymer ?
#
loop_
_entity_poly.entity_id
_entity_poly.type
_entity_poly.pdbx_seq_one_letter_code
_entity_poly.pdbx_strand_id
1 'polypeptide(L)'
;MLLRPQQRTKLDDNDDRQFYSVPRFVTHVDEGFIDQLTQLYSDRLKPHSCILDMMSSYVSHLPEEIEVAHVEGHGMNEEELARNPRLHHYFVQNLNENPQLPLPDQDFDAVLNCVSVQYLQYPEAIFSEIHRILKPGGIVIISFSNRMFFQKAIAAWRDGTEASRVELVKGYLKSVPGLSTPEVIARKSDVPTFLQMLGIGGSDPFYAVIAQKL
;
A
#
# COMPACT_ATOMS: atom_id res chain seq x y z
N MET A 1 17.29 11.48 6.63
CA MET A 1 16.97 10.07 6.37
C MET A 1 15.93 9.64 7.39
N LEU A 2 14.73 9.22 6.94
CA LEU A 2 13.57 8.94 7.81
C LEU A 2 13.78 7.72 8.71
N LEU A 3 14.29 6.63 8.14
CA LEU A 3 14.59 5.40 8.86
C LEU A 3 16.09 5.27 9.09
N ARG A 4 16.47 4.87 10.31
CA ARG A 4 17.84 4.44 10.61
C ARG A 4 18.12 3.07 9.96
N PRO A 5 19.38 2.70 9.68
CA PRO A 5 19.70 1.42 9.06
C PRO A 5 19.06 0.20 9.75
N GLN A 6 19.08 0.15 11.08
CA GLN A 6 18.51 -0.95 11.87
C GLN A 6 16.98 -1.03 11.77
N GLN A 7 16.31 0.06 11.42
CA GLN A 7 14.86 0.11 11.26
C GLN A 7 14.39 -0.47 9.92
N ARG A 8 15.29 -0.63 8.95
CA ARG A 8 15.02 -1.14 7.60
C ARG A 8 15.20 -2.66 7.48
N THR A 9 15.70 -3.31 8.52
CA THR A 9 16.04 -4.73 8.47
C THR A 9 14.80 -5.62 8.58
N LYS A 10 14.86 -6.74 7.88
CA LYS A 10 13.89 -7.84 7.96
C LYS A 10 14.43 -8.92 8.90
N LEU A 11 13.59 -9.85 9.34
CA LEU A 11 14.08 -11.05 10.03
C LEU A 11 14.61 -12.06 9.02
N ASP A 12 13.90 -12.19 7.90
CA ASP A 12 14.36 -12.90 6.71
C ASP A 12 14.90 -11.90 5.68
N ASP A 13 16.22 -11.83 5.56
CA ASP A 13 16.94 -10.99 4.60
C ASP A 13 17.26 -11.72 3.28
N ASN A 14 16.77 -12.95 3.09
CA ASN A 14 16.83 -13.59 1.78
C ASN A 14 16.04 -12.78 0.74
N ASP A 15 16.41 -12.97 -0.52
CA ASP A 15 15.80 -12.30 -1.66
C ASP A 15 14.26 -12.40 -1.63
N ASP A 16 13.59 -11.25 -1.61
CA ASP A 16 12.13 -11.16 -1.61
C ASP A 16 11.51 -11.89 -2.81
N ARG A 17 12.20 -11.93 -3.97
CA ARG A 17 11.72 -12.67 -5.16
C ARG A 17 11.48 -14.14 -4.86
N GLN A 18 12.27 -14.77 -3.99
CA GLN A 18 12.08 -16.16 -3.61
C GLN A 18 10.83 -16.34 -2.74
N PHE A 19 10.52 -15.37 -1.87
CA PHE A 19 9.34 -15.42 -1.01
C PHE A 19 8.03 -15.18 -1.79
N TYR A 20 8.09 -14.32 -2.80
CA TYR A 20 6.96 -13.95 -3.66
C TYR A 20 6.87 -14.78 -4.94
N SER A 21 7.75 -15.78 -5.15
CA SER A 21 7.70 -16.62 -6.37
C SER A 21 6.48 -17.53 -6.44
N VAL A 22 5.91 -17.90 -5.28
CA VAL A 22 4.69 -18.71 -5.22
C VAL A 22 3.49 -17.76 -5.11
N PRO A 23 2.54 -17.80 -6.08
CA PRO A 23 1.38 -16.92 -6.07
C PRO A 23 0.43 -17.26 -4.92
N ARG A 24 -0.25 -16.23 -4.42
CA ARG A 24 -1.24 -16.31 -3.34
C ARG A 24 -2.55 -15.70 -3.81
N PHE A 25 -3.46 -16.56 -4.24
CA PHE A 25 -4.82 -16.16 -4.63
C PHE A 25 -5.75 -16.11 -3.42
N VAL A 26 -5.38 -15.32 -2.42
CA VAL A 26 -6.16 -15.09 -1.20
C VAL A 26 -6.11 -13.61 -0.81
N THR A 27 -7.19 -13.11 -0.20
CA THR A 27 -7.16 -11.80 0.45
C THR A 27 -6.50 -11.94 1.83
N HIS A 28 -5.62 -10.99 2.17
CA HIS A 28 -4.85 -11.02 3.43
C HIS A 28 -5.53 -10.31 4.60
N VAL A 29 -6.72 -9.76 4.34
CA VAL A 29 -7.56 -9.00 5.27
C VAL A 29 -9.00 -9.48 5.12
N ASP A 30 -9.80 -9.27 6.17
CA ASP A 30 -11.20 -9.66 6.18
C ASP A 30 -12.12 -8.78 5.31
N GLU A 31 -13.38 -9.21 5.16
CA GLU A 31 -14.41 -8.50 4.39
C GLU A 31 -14.68 -7.10 4.94
N GLY A 32 -14.68 -6.91 6.26
CA GLY A 32 -14.94 -5.61 6.87
C GLY A 32 -13.86 -4.57 6.57
N PHE A 33 -12.60 -4.99 6.42
CA PHE A 33 -11.52 -4.14 5.92
C PHE A 33 -11.73 -3.82 4.43
N ILE A 34 -12.07 -4.82 3.62
CA ILE A 34 -12.28 -4.66 2.17
C ILE A 34 -13.44 -3.70 1.88
N ASP A 35 -14.54 -3.80 2.62
CA ASP A 35 -15.69 -2.91 2.48
C ASP A 35 -15.31 -1.45 2.77
N GLN A 36 -14.55 -1.22 3.85
CA GLN A 36 -14.05 0.12 4.19
C GLN A 36 -13.08 0.66 3.14
N LEU A 37 -12.21 -0.20 2.59
CA LEU A 37 -11.29 0.18 1.53
C LEU A 37 -12.04 0.57 0.25
N THR A 38 -13.00 -0.27 -0.14
CA THR A 38 -13.82 -0.06 -1.34
C THR A 38 -14.64 1.23 -1.20
N GLN A 39 -15.24 1.47 -0.04
CA GLN A 39 -15.94 2.72 0.23
C GLN A 39 -15.01 3.93 0.17
N LEU A 40 -13.80 3.82 0.76
CA LEU A 40 -12.82 4.90 0.68
C LEU A 40 -12.43 5.22 -0.77
N TYR A 41 -12.23 4.20 -1.59
CA TYR A 41 -11.95 4.36 -3.01
C TYR A 41 -13.12 5.00 -3.75
N SER A 42 -14.36 4.59 -3.46
CA SER A 42 -15.58 5.19 -4.01
C SER A 42 -15.67 6.69 -3.67
N ASP A 43 -15.35 7.07 -2.43
CA ASP A 43 -15.45 8.45 -1.96
C ASP A 43 -14.37 9.38 -2.54
N ARG A 44 -13.20 8.83 -2.89
CA ARG A 44 -11.98 9.63 -3.18
C ARG A 44 -11.53 9.58 -4.63
N LEU A 45 -11.76 8.47 -5.32
CA LEU A 45 -11.35 8.32 -6.70
C LEU A 45 -12.39 8.96 -7.63
N LYS A 46 -11.90 9.57 -8.70
CA LYS A 46 -12.77 10.16 -9.73
C LYS A 46 -12.96 9.18 -10.87
N PRO A 47 -14.13 9.15 -11.53
CA PRO A 47 -14.29 8.44 -12.78
C PRO A 47 -13.24 8.88 -13.81
N HIS A 48 -12.88 7.99 -14.72
CA HIS A 48 -11.90 8.17 -15.78
C HIS A 48 -10.50 8.58 -15.29
N SER A 49 -10.14 8.21 -14.05
CA SER A 49 -8.79 8.41 -13.52
C SER A 49 -7.78 7.40 -14.10
N CYS A 50 -6.53 7.83 -14.27
CA CYS A 50 -5.38 6.95 -14.41
C CYS A 50 -4.83 6.59 -13.02
N ILE A 51 -4.78 5.30 -12.69
CA ILE A 51 -4.45 4.81 -11.34
C ILE A 51 -3.23 3.89 -11.41
N LEU A 52 -2.29 4.05 -10.47
CA LEU A 52 -1.28 3.05 -10.17
C LEU A 52 -1.72 2.27 -8.92
N ASP A 53 -1.93 0.98 -9.06
CA ASP A 53 -2.11 0.04 -7.95
C ASP A 53 -0.76 -0.57 -7.59
N MET A 54 -0.12 0.00 -6.57
CA MET A 54 1.27 -0.25 -6.20
C MET A 54 1.40 -1.33 -5.14
N MET A 55 2.23 -2.34 -5.43
CA MET A 55 2.37 -3.56 -4.63
C MET A 55 1.05 -4.34 -4.59
N SER A 56 0.40 -4.40 -5.73
CA SER A 56 -0.86 -5.09 -5.97
C SER A 56 -0.66 -6.59 -6.15
N SER A 57 -1.78 -7.29 -6.19
CA SER A 57 -1.87 -8.72 -6.42
C SER A 57 -3.01 -8.97 -7.43
N TYR A 58 -3.70 -10.09 -7.31
CA TYR A 58 -4.80 -10.49 -8.19
C TYR A 58 -6.12 -9.72 -7.95
N VAL A 59 -6.18 -8.81 -6.97
CA VAL A 59 -7.37 -7.96 -6.67
C VAL A 59 -6.92 -6.56 -6.27
N SER A 60 -7.56 -5.53 -6.84
CA SER A 60 -7.29 -4.11 -6.54
C SER A 60 -8.29 -3.46 -5.56
N HIS A 61 -9.37 -4.16 -5.21
CA HIS A 61 -10.44 -3.65 -4.32
C HIS A 61 -11.10 -2.34 -4.78
N LEU A 62 -11.01 -2.03 -6.08
CA LEU A 62 -11.74 -0.91 -6.67
C LEU A 62 -13.25 -1.20 -6.64
N PRO A 63 -14.11 -0.19 -6.40
CA PRO A 63 -15.56 -0.32 -6.56
C PRO A 63 -15.92 -0.90 -7.93
N GLU A 64 -16.96 -1.72 -8.00
CA GLU A 64 -17.33 -2.34 -9.28
C GLU A 64 -17.79 -1.30 -10.29
N GLU A 65 -18.47 -0.26 -9.82
CA GLU A 65 -19.14 0.78 -10.60
C GLU A 65 -18.19 1.88 -11.07
N ILE A 66 -16.95 1.95 -10.55
CA ILE A 66 -16.02 2.98 -10.97
C ILE A 66 -15.46 2.67 -12.37
N GLU A 67 -15.83 3.51 -13.32
CA GLU A 67 -15.20 3.56 -14.63
C GLU A 67 -13.87 4.29 -14.52
N VAL A 68 -12.76 3.61 -14.77
CA VAL A 68 -11.40 4.15 -14.73
C VAL A 68 -10.86 4.24 -16.15
N ALA A 69 -9.98 5.21 -16.42
CA ALA A 69 -9.38 5.35 -17.75
C ALA A 69 -8.25 4.34 -17.96
N HIS A 70 -7.45 4.12 -16.92
CA HIS A 70 -6.34 3.16 -16.94
C HIS A 70 -6.01 2.73 -15.52
N VAL A 71 -5.63 1.46 -15.35
CA VAL A 71 -5.08 0.94 -14.10
C VAL A 71 -3.78 0.22 -14.43
N GLU A 72 -2.68 0.82 -13.98
CA GLU A 72 -1.35 0.23 -14.00
C GLU A 72 -1.15 -0.56 -12.72
N GLY A 73 -0.78 -1.84 -12.84
CA GLY A 73 -0.43 -2.66 -11.68
C GLY A 73 1.07 -2.76 -11.49
N HIS A 74 1.50 -2.78 -10.23
CA HIS A 74 2.87 -3.08 -9.88
C HIS A 74 2.91 -4.12 -8.77
N GLY A 75 3.72 -5.16 -8.92
CA GLY A 75 3.87 -6.19 -7.90
C GLY A 75 5.14 -7.02 -8.04
N MET A 76 5.22 -8.09 -7.26
CA MET A 76 6.37 -9.00 -7.21
C MET A 76 6.09 -10.38 -7.80
N ASN A 77 4.83 -10.69 -8.11
CA ASN A 77 4.41 -11.96 -8.67
C ASN A 77 3.60 -11.73 -9.96
N GLU A 78 4.14 -12.19 -11.09
CA GLU A 78 3.52 -12.02 -12.41
C GLU A 78 2.18 -12.76 -12.53
N GLU A 79 2.07 -13.97 -11.97
CA GLU A 79 0.84 -14.76 -12.03
C GLU A 79 -0.32 -14.11 -11.25
N GLU A 80 -0.03 -13.45 -10.14
CA GLU A 80 -1.01 -12.66 -9.39
C GLU A 80 -1.49 -11.47 -10.22
N LEU A 81 -0.56 -10.67 -10.75
CA LEU A 81 -0.88 -9.49 -11.56
C LEU A 81 -1.68 -9.87 -12.82
N ALA A 82 -1.27 -10.94 -13.52
CA ALA A 82 -1.95 -11.41 -14.72
C ALA A 82 -3.39 -11.88 -14.48
N ARG A 83 -3.73 -12.25 -13.24
CA ARG A 83 -5.09 -12.65 -12.86
C ARG A 83 -5.94 -11.50 -12.33
N ASN A 84 -5.40 -10.30 -12.20
CA ASN A 84 -6.17 -9.16 -11.73
C ASN A 84 -7.03 -8.58 -12.86
N PRO A 85 -8.37 -8.72 -12.79
CA PRO A 85 -9.25 -8.30 -13.87
C PRO A 85 -9.38 -6.78 -13.99
N ARG A 86 -8.89 -6.01 -13.01
CA ARG A 86 -8.95 -4.54 -13.02
C ARG A 86 -7.75 -3.89 -13.70
N LEU A 87 -6.65 -4.62 -13.88
CA LEU A 87 -5.43 -4.08 -14.47
C LEU A 87 -5.55 -4.02 -16.00
N HIS A 88 -5.15 -2.87 -16.56
CA HIS A 88 -5.02 -2.70 -18.00
C HIS A 88 -3.63 -3.12 -18.47
N HIS A 89 -2.63 -2.87 -17.63
CA HIS A 89 -1.25 -3.26 -17.82
C HIS A 89 -0.59 -3.45 -16.44
N TYR A 90 0.55 -4.14 -16.39
CA TYR A 90 1.32 -4.28 -15.17
C TYR A 90 2.82 -4.43 -15.43
N PHE A 91 3.63 -4.20 -14.41
CA PHE A 91 5.06 -4.51 -14.40
C PHE A 91 5.49 -5.16 -13.07
N VAL A 92 6.48 -6.05 -13.17
CA VAL A 92 7.08 -6.72 -12.01
C VAL A 92 8.37 -6.00 -11.62
N GLN A 93 8.46 -5.56 -10.37
CA GLN A 93 9.64 -4.86 -9.88
C GLN A 93 9.82 -5.03 -8.37
N ASN A 94 11.07 -5.24 -7.95
CA ASN A 94 11.43 -5.18 -6.55
C ASN A 94 11.83 -3.76 -6.15
N LEU A 95 10.91 -3.04 -5.51
CA LEU A 95 11.13 -1.67 -5.05
C LEU A 95 12.23 -1.53 -3.99
N ASN A 96 12.58 -2.61 -3.29
CA ASN A 96 13.69 -2.62 -2.33
C ASN A 96 15.06 -2.73 -3.02
N GLU A 97 15.13 -3.23 -4.26
CA GLU A 97 16.36 -3.29 -5.07
C GLU A 97 16.46 -2.11 -6.04
N ASN A 98 15.37 -1.81 -6.74
CA ASN A 98 15.25 -0.68 -7.66
C ASN A 98 14.04 0.17 -7.28
N PRO A 99 14.22 1.32 -6.61
CA PRO A 99 13.10 2.15 -6.18
C PRO A 99 12.52 3.03 -7.30
N GLN A 100 13.21 3.20 -8.43
CA GLN A 100 12.77 4.08 -9.52
C GLN A 100 11.67 3.40 -10.34
N LEU A 101 10.49 4.02 -10.40
CA LEU A 101 9.37 3.50 -11.16
C LEU A 101 9.58 3.77 -12.66
N PRO A 102 9.40 2.77 -13.55
CA PRO A 102 9.53 2.93 -15.00
C PRO A 102 8.30 3.62 -15.62
N LEU A 103 7.81 4.66 -14.94
CA LEU A 103 6.58 5.37 -15.26
C LEU A 103 6.89 6.85 -15.52
N PRO A 104 6.18 7.52 -16.44
CA PRO A 104 6.36 8.93 -16.73
C PRO A 104 6.01 9.83 -15.54
N ASP A 105 6.57 11.04 -15.55
CA ASP A 105 6.22 12.09 -14.60
C ASP A 105 4.77 12.55 -14.82
N GLN A 106 4.05 12.83 -13.74
CA GLN A 106 2.74 13.50 -13.76
C GLN A 106 1.69 12.85 -14.67
N ASP A 107 1.60 11.53 -14.66
CA ASP A 107 0.68 10.78 -15.53
C ASP A 107 -0.48 10.12 -14.78
N PHE A 108 -0.37 10.00 -13.45
CA PHE A 108 -1.35 9.34 -12.61
C PHE A 108 -2.19 10.32 -11.81
N ASP A 109 -3.50 10.09 -11.78
CA ASP A 109 -4.47 10.81 -10.96
C ASP A 109 -4.52 10.24 -9.54
N ALA A 110 -4.24 8.94 -9.39
CA ALA A 110 -4.16 8.29 -8.09
C ALA A 110 -3.05 7.23 -7.99
N VAL A 111 -2.46 7.09 -6.80
CA VAL A 111 -1.61 5.97 -6.42
C VAL A 111 -2.19 5.28 -5.20
N LEU A 112 -2.41 3.97 -5.30
CA LEU A 112 -2.97 3.12 -4.27
C LEU A 112 -1.89 2.18 -3.72
N ASN A 113 -1.88 1.96 -2.41
CA ASN A 113 -1.08 0.91 -1.80
C ASN A 113 -1.89 0.25 -0.69
N CYS A 114 -2.36 -0.97 -0.94
CA CYS A 114 -3.16 -1.73 0.00
C CYS A 114 -2.31 -2.81 0.70
N VAL A 115 -2.21 -2.72 2.03
CA VAL A 115 -1.63 -3.74 2.93
C VAL A 115 -0.21 -4.16 2.53
N SER A 116 0.60 -3.20 2.06
CA SER A 116 1.94 -3.51 1.53
C SER A 116 3.06 -2.56 1.96
N VAL A 117 2.76 -1.35 2.43
CA VAL A 117 3.76 -0.34 2.85
C VAL A 117 4.75 -0.85 3.91
N GLN A 118 4.34 -1.83 4.72
CA GLN A 118 5.15 -2.42 5.79
C GLN A 118 6.43 -3.14 5.33
N TYR A 119 6.57 -3.40 4.03
CA TYR A 119 7.71 -4.13 3.46
C TYR A 119 8.74 -3.22 2.79
N LEU A 120 8.49 -1.91 2.70
CA LEU A 120 9.39 -0.96 2.03
C LEU A 120 10.59 -0.60 2.91
N GLN A 121 11.80 -0.94 2.45
CA GLN A 121 13.05 -0.62 3.14
C GLN A 121 13.50 0.81 2.88
N TYR A 122 13.12 1.40 1.74
CA TYR A 122 13.51 2.76 1.32
C TYR A 122 12.31 3.67 1.02
N PRO A 123 11.42 3.89 2.01
CA PRO A 123 10.18 4.65 1.79
C PRO A 123 10.44 6.07 1.28
N GLU A 124 11.54 6.72 1.66
CA GLU A 124 11.83 8.07 1.14
C GLU A 124 11.99 8.12 -0.38
N ALA A 125 12.59 7.09 -0.99
CA ALA A 125 12.79 7.02 -2.43
C ALA A 125 11.48 6.70 -3.13
N ILE A 126 10.72 5.74 -2.59
CA ILE A 126 9.42 5.33 -3.14
C ILE A 126 8.40 6.45 -3.06
N PHE A 127 8.30 7.16 -1.94
CA PHE A 127 7.34 8.26 -1.80
C PHE A 127 7.74 9.48 -2.66
N SER A 128 9.04 9.70 -2.91
CA SER A 128 9.50 10.68 -3.90
C SER A 128 9.06 10.30 -5.31
N GLU A 129 9.14 9.01 -5.68
CA GLU A 129 8.65 8.51 -6.96
C GLU A 129 7.13 8.62 -7.08
N ILE A 130 6.37 8.30 -6.04
CA ILE A 130 4.92 8.53 -5.97
C ILE A 130 4.61 10.00 -6.29
N HIS A 131 5.30 10.94 -5.64
CA HIS A 131 5.11 12.36 -5.92
C HIS A 131 5.50 12.72 -7.37
N ARG A 132 6.57 12.15 -7.92
CA ARG A 132 7.00 12.39 -9.31
C ARG A 132 5.92 11.99 -10.32
N ILE A 133 5.36 10.78 -10.18
CA ILE A 133 4.40 10.23 -11.14
C ILE A 133 2.99 10.79 -11.00
N LEU A 134 2.63 11.34 -9.83
CA LEU A 134 1.32 11.98 -9.63
C LEU A 134 1.20 13.29 -10.41
N LYS A 135 0.04 13.51 -11.04
CA LYS A 135 -0.38 14.82 -11.56
C LYS A 135 -0.55 15.83 -10.43
N PRO A 136 -0.41 17.14 -10.67
CA PRO A 136 -0.87 18.16 -9.72
C PRO A 136 -2.34 17.92 -9.34
N GLY A 137 -2.64 17.91 -8.04
CA GLY A 137 -3.95 17.54 -7.50
C GLY A 137 -4.24 16.03 -7.42
N GLY A 138 -3.32 15.18 -7.89
CA GLY A 138 -3.41 13.72 -7.78
C GLY A 138 -3.29 13.24 -6.34
N ILE A 139 -3.88 12.08 -6.04
CA ILE A 139 -4.03 11.56 -4.67
C ILE A 139 -3.20 10.30 -4.43
N VAL A 140 -2.58 10.18 -3.26
CA VAL A 140 -1.99 8.92 -2.78
C VAL A 140 -2.80 8.40 -1.59
N ILE A 141 -3.17 7.12 -1.65
CA ILE A 141 -3.89 6.43 -0.57
C ILE A 141 -3.08 5.22 -0.14
N ILE A 142 -2.56 5.27 1.09
CA ILE A 142 -1.86 4.15 1.72
C ILE A 142 -2.77 3.53 2.77
N SER A 143 -3.27 2.33 2.53
CA SER A 143 -4.14 1.60 3.46
C SER A 143 -3.43 0.37 4.03
N PHE A 144 -3.67 0.06 5.31
CA PHE A 144 -3.05 -1.08 5.97
C PHE A 144 -3.84 -1.53 7.19
N SER A 145 -3.64 -2.78 7.57
CA SER A 145 -4.15 -3.38 8.80
C SER A 145 -2.99 -3.74 9.75
N ASN A 146 -3.27 -4.56 10.76
CA ASN A 146 -2.26 -5.18 11.62
C ASN A 146 -1.70 -6.50 11.04
N ARG A 147 -2.30 -7.02 9.95
CA ARG A 147 -1.84 -8.20 9.20
C ARG A 147 -0.52 -7.93 8.49
N MET A 148 0.39 -8.91 8.54
CA MET A 148 1.69 -8.84 7.88
C MET A 148 2.35 -10.21 7.78
N PHE A 149 3.23 -10.38 6.79
CA PHE A 149 4.26 -11.41 6.82
C PHE A 149 5.38 -10.96 7.77
N PHE A 150 5.32 -11.41 9.02
CA PHE A 150 6.20 -10.93 10.09
C PHE A 150 7.69 -11.03 9.74
N GLN A 151 8.11 -12.09 9.02
CA GLN A 151 9.50 -12.28 8.61
C GLN A 151 9.99 -11.22 7.60
N LYS A 152 9.09 -10.71 6.75
CA LYS A 152 9.39 -9.76 5.67
C LYS A 152 9.12 -8.29 6.04
N ALA A 153 8.30 -8.02 7.05
CA ALA A 153 8.07 -6.67 7.52
C ALA A 153 9.36 -6.06 8.11
N ILE A 154 9.61 -4.77 7.84
CA ILE A 154 10.79 -4.08 8.37
C ILE A 154 10.69 -3.89 9.89
N ALA A 155 11.83 -3.78 10.58
CA ALA A 155 11.87 -3.61 12.03
C ALA A 155 11.04 -2.42 12.53
N ALA A 156 11.08 -1.27 11.84
CA ALA A 156 10.24 -0.11 12.19
C ALA A 156 8.74 -0.42 12.21
N TRP A 157 8.27 -1.36 11.39
CA TRP A 157 6.87 -1.77 11.38
C TRP A 157 6.56 -2.80 12.46
N ARG A 158 7.39 -3.84 12.57
CA ARG A 158 7.20 -4.95 13.50
C ARG A 158 7.20 -4.48 14.96
N ASP A 159 8.17 -3.64 15.30
CA ASP A 159 8.40 -3.16 16.67
C ASP A 159 7.45 -2.01 17.04
N GLY A 160 6.70 -1.49 16.06
CA GLY A 160 5.75 -0.40 16.22
C GLY A 160 4.37 -0.86 16.71
N THR A 161 3.74 -0.04 17.55
CA THR A 161 2.30 -0.10 17.81
C THR A 161 1.49 0.37 16.61
N GLU A 162 0.20 0.04 16.54
CA GLU A 162 -0.69 0.51 15.47
C GLU A 162 -0.68 2.04 15.32
N ALA A 163 -0.72 2.78 16.45
CA ALA A 163 -0.61 4.23 16.44
C ALA A 163 0.73 4.72 15.87
N SER A 164 1.84 4.06 16.22
CA SER A 164 3.15 4.43 15.68
C SER A 164 3.28 4.12 14.19
N ARG A 165 2.59 3.10 13.67
CA ARG A 165 2.56 2.77 12.23
C ARG A 165 1.82 3.85 11.44
N VAL A 166 0.73 4.40 11.98
CA VAL A 166 0.06 5.57 11.41
C VAL A 166 1.01 6.78 11.36
N GLU A 167 1.69 7.09 12.47
CA GLU A 167 2.67 8.20 12.48
C GLU A 167 3.86 7.96 11.54
N LEU A 168 4.28 6.71 11.39
CA LEU A 168 5.34 6.32 10.47
C LEU A 168 4.96 6.63 9.01
N VAL A 169 3.78 6.20 8.56
CA VAL A 169 3.29 6.48 7.20
C VAL A 169 3.04 7.97 6.97
N LYS A 170 2.50 8.70 7.97
CA LYS A 170 2.42 10.17 7.91
C LYS A 170 3.79 10.79 7.74
N GLY A 171 4.80 10.27 8.43
CA GLY A 171 6.19 10.71 8.31
C GLY A 171 6.74 10.52 6.90
N TYR A 172 6.41 9.41 6.25
CA TYR A 172 6.81 9.15 4.85
C TYR A 172 6.24 10.21 3.91
N LEU A 173 4.93 10.47 3.96
CA LEU A 173 4.29 11.49 3.13
C LEU A 173 4.84 12.90 3.42
N LYS A 174 4.99 13.28 4.69
CA LYS A 174 5.52 14.60 5.09
C LYS A 174 6.97 14.82 4.70
N SER A 175 7.74 13.76 4.47
CA SER A 175 9.15 13.88 4.08
C SER A 175 9.34 14.33 2.63
N VAL A 176 8.28 14.27 1.81
CA VAL A 176 8.31 14.65 0.41
C VAL A 176 7.68 16.04 0.25
N PRO A 177 8.48 17.07 -0.10
CA PRO A 177 7.95 18.39 -0.39
C PRO A 177 6.96 18.34 -1.55
N GLY A 178 5.88 19.12 -1.47
CA GLY A 178 4.83 19.16 -2.50
C GLY A 178 3.67 18.20 -2.26
N LEU A 179 3.73 17.34 -1.24
CA LEU A 179 2.54 16.63 -0.75
C LEU A 179 1.83 17.45 0.34
N SER A 180 0.49 17.40 0.33
CA SER A 180 -0.35 18.03 1.33
C SER A 180 -0.12 17.43 2.72
N THR A 181 -0.58 18.13 3.76
CA THR A 181 -0.65 17.55 5.11
C THR A 181 -1.49 16.26 5.06
N PRO A 182 -0.97 15.13 5.58
CA PRO A 182 -1.68 13.86 5.50
C PRO A 182 -2.97 13.85 6.33
N GLU A 183 -4.05 13.40 5.70
CA GLU A 183 -5.31 13.01 6.33
C GLU A 183 -5.19 11.56 6.83
N VAL A 184 -5.86 11.24 7.94
CA VAL A 184 -5.86 9.89 8.53
C VAL A 184 -7.29 9.41 8.74
N ILE A 185 -7.57 8.20 8.27
CA ILE A 185 -8.76 7.44 8.63
C ILE A 185 -8.29 6.27 9.49
N ALA A 186 -8.88 6.12 10.66
CA ALA A 186 -8.59 5.02 11.58
C ALA A 186 -9.90 4.43 12.11
N ARG A 187 -10.02 3.10 12.04
CA ARG A 187 -11.07 2.29 12.66
C ARG A 187 -10.37 1.13 13.35
N LYS A 188 -10.34 1.20 14.67
CA LYS A 188 -9.73 0.16 15.50
C LYS A 188 -10.65 -1.04 15.53
N SER A 189 -10.08 -2.22 15.74
CA SER A 189 -10.88 -3.41 16.01
C SER A 189 -11.56 -3.30 17.38
N ASP A 190 -12.75 -3.86 17.47
CA ASP A 190 -13.55 -3.89 18.70
C ASP A 190 -13.03 -4.93 19.71
N VAL A 191 -12.07 -5.77 19.32
CA VAL A 191 -11.44 -6.76 20.22
C VAL A 191 -9.92 -6.64 20.24
N PRO A 192 -9.26 -6.93 21.37
CA PRO A 192 -7.80 -6.95 21.48
C PRO A 192 -7.10 -7.83 20.43
N THR A 193 -5.95 -7.37 19.92
CA THR A 193 -5.16 -8.06 18.88
C THR A 193 -4.80 -9.50 19.23
N PHE A 194 -4.53 -9.81 20.51
CA PHE A 194 -4.19 -11.17 20.93
C PHE A 194 -5.36 -12.14 20.78
N LEU A 195 -6.61 -11.67 20.90
CA LEU A 195 -7.81 -12.49 20.68
C LEU A 195 -8.05 -12.72 19.19
N GLN A 196 -7.82 -11.71 18.34
CA GLN A 196 -7.87 -11.88 16.88
C GLN A 196 -6.86 -12.92 16.39
N MET A 197 -5.64 -12.90 16.94
CA MET A 197 -4.62 -13.90 16.60
C MET A 197 -5.02 -15.33 17.01
N LEU A 198 -5.89 -15.47 18.01
CA LEU A 198 -6.48 -16.75 18.42
C LEU A 198 -7.74 -17.11 17.62
N GLY A 199 -8.13 -16.30 16.62
CA GLY A 199 -9.34 -16.48 15.83
C GLY A 199 -10.63 -16.16 16.58
N ILE A 200 -10.55 -15.48 17.74
CA ILE A 200 -11.69 -15.17 18.60
C ILE A 200 -12.23 -13.79 18.26
N GLY A 201 -13.12 -13.75 17.27
CA GLY A 201 -13.87 -12.54 16.89
C GLY A 201 -13.02 -11.34 16.49
N GLY A 202 -13.69 -10.24 16.19
CA GLY A 202 -13.07 -8.98 15.77
C GLY A 202 -12.83 -8.89 14.27
N SER A 203 -13.09 -7.71 13.73
CA SER A 203 -12.65 -7.35 12.39
C SER A 203 -11.20 -6.85 12.41
N ASP A 204 -10.52 -7.01 11.29
CA ASP A 204 -9.22 -6.42 11.05
C ASP A 204 -9.34 -4.88 11.17
N PRO A 205 -8.44 -4.21 11.93
CA PRO A 205 -8.47 -2.77 12.02
C PRO A 205 -8.14 -2.16 10.65
N PHE A 206 -8.78 -1.03 10.35
CA PHE A 206 -8.60 -0.30 9.10
C PHE A 206 -7.89 1.03 9.36
N TYR A 207 -6.77 1.23 8.69
CA TYR A 207 -6.04 2.48 8.67
C TYR A 207 -5.81 2.92 7.23
N ALA A 208 -6.02 4.20 6.95
CA ALA A 208 -5.61 4.84 5.71
C ALA A 208 -4.96 6.19 5.99
N VAL A 209 -3.87 6.47 5.30
CA VAL A 209 -3.19 7.76 5.31
C VAL A 209 -3.15 8.29 3.90
N ILE A 210 -3.65 9.52 3.73
CA ILE A 210 -3.98 10.09 2.43
C ILE A 210 -3.30 11.44 2.28
N ALA A 211 -2.74 11.73 1.12
CA ALA A 211 -2.26 13.06 0.76
C ALA A 211 -2.53 13.36 -0.71
N GLN A 212 -2.46 14.64 -1.08
CA GLN A 212 -2.55 15.11 -2.46
C GLN A 212 -1.26 15.81 -2.87
N LYS A 213 -0.93 15.75 -4.14
CA LYS A 213 0.12 16.58 -4.72
C LYS A 213 -0.40 18.02 -4.91
N LEU A 214 0.35 18.99 -4.41
CA LEU A 214 0.04 20.43 -4.47
C LEU A 214 0.48 21.07 -5.78
#